data_AF-A0A4D7BC71-F1
#
_entry.id   AF-A0A4D7BC71-F1
#
_cell.length_a   1.000
_cell.length_b   1.000
_cell.length_c   1.000
_cell.angle_alpha   90.00
_cell.angle_beta   90.00
_cell.angle_gamma   90.00
#
_symmetry.space_group_name_H-M   'P 1'
#
loop_
_entity.id
_entity.type
_entity.pdbx_description
1 polymer ?
#
loop_
_entity_poly.entity_id
_entity_poly.type
_entity_poly.pdbx_seq_one_letter_code
_entity_poly.pdbx_strand_id
1 'polypeptide(L)'
;MRVLICGGRHYDDAAAIRRELDRLHGGQPIGVLIHGGLAAIGNAAEAWAREHNVHVVRYPPNWTLLGNRAEARRNAFMLEDSRPDVLLAFPGGRDTADLVRLARVAATPVRLAPAGRPGCGAEAKSSDSPEGRSRGFSRHGLTAVGCSLWAA
;
A
#
# COMPACT_ATOMS: atom_id res chain seq x y z
N MET A 1 -18.10 -12.31 -1.17
CA MET A 1 -17.07 -12.21 -0.12
C MET A 1 -16.81 -10.77 0.28
N ARG A 2 -16.20 -10.57 1.45
CA ARG A 2 -15.78 -9.30 2.05
C ARG A 2 -14.27 -9.18 1.91
N VAL A 3 -13.80 -8.13 1.25
CA VAL A 3 -12.38 -7.90 1.00
C VAL A 3 -11.93 -6.70 1.82
N LEU A 4 -10.94 -6.91 2.69
CA LEU A 4 -10.22 -5.80 3.33
C LEU A 4 -9.01 -5.44 2.47
N ILE A 5 -8.93 -4.19 2.02
CA ILE A 5 -7.80 -3.68 1.23
C ILE A 5 -6.95 -2.73 2.07
N CYS A 6 -5.62 -2.89 2.01
CA CYS A 6 -4.67 -2.01 2.68
C CYS A 6 -3.40 -1.79 1.85
N GLY A 7 -2.65 -0.74 2.17
CA GLY A 7 -1.40 -0.41 1.51
C GLY A 7 -0.72 0.80 2.15
N GLY A 8 0.47 1.14 1.67
CA GLY A 8 1.22 2.29 2.15
C GLY A 8 0.57 3.63 1.82
N ARG A 9 0.88 4.66 2.63
CA ARG A 9 0.45 6.05 2.42
C ARG A 9 0.85 6.64 1.06
N HIS A 10 1.88 6.08 0.43
CA HIS A 10 2.44 6.55 -0.84
C HIS A 10 2.22 5.57 -2.00
N TYR A 11 1.38 4.55 -1.82
CA TYR A 11 1.08 3.62 -2.91
C TYR A 11 0.15 4.30 -3.92
N ASP A 12 0.57 4.40 -5.19
CA ASP A 12 -0.10 5.21 -6.22
C ASP A 12 -0.49 4.42 -7.49
N ASP A 13 -0.25 3.10 -7.52
CA ASP A 13 -0.57 2.27 -8.68
C ASP A 13 -2.06 1.84 -8.68
N ALA A 14 -2.93 2.77 -9.07
CA ALA A 14 -4.38 2.54 -9.17
C ALA A 14 -4.73 1.38 -10.13
N ALA A 15 -3.94 1.19 -11.20
CA ALA A 15 -4.14 0.10 -12.15
C ALA A 15 -3.88 -1.27 -11.50
N ALA A 16 -2.85 -1.37 -10.65
CA ALA A 16 -2.61 -2.58 -9.86
C ALA A 16 -3.72 -2.85 -8.84
N ILE A 17 -4.26 -1.82 -8.18
CA ILE A 17 -5.40 -1.98 -7.26
C ILE A 17 -6.59 -2.60 -7.98
N ARG A 18 -6.98 -2.00 -9.10
CA ARG A 18 -8.11 -2.47 -9.90
C ARG A 18 -7.91 -3.90 -10.41
N ARG A 19 -6.74 -4.19 -10.99
CA ARG A 19 -6.41 -5.53 -11.51
C ARG A 19 -6.53 -6.62 -10.45
N GLU A 20 -6.04 -6.39 -9.23
CA GLU A 20 -6.15 -7.39 -8.17
C GLU A 20 -7.60 -7.53 -7.65
N LEU A 21 -8.37 -6.43 -7.62
CA LEU A 21 -9.80 -6.49 -7.29
C LEU A 21 -10.58 -7.26 -8.36
N ASP A 22 -10.32 -7.01 -9.65
CA ASP A 22 -10.92 -7.76 -10.77
C ASP A 22 -10.61 -9.25 -10.67
N ARG A 23 -9.35 -9.59 -10.38
CA ARG A 23 -8.91 -11.00 -10.22
C ARG A 23 -9.63 -11.68 -9.07
N LEU A 24 -9.78 -11.01 -7.92
CA LEU A 24 -10.51 -11.54 -6.78
C LEU A 24 -12.01 -11.67 -7.10
N HIS A 25 -12.61 -10.65 -7.68
CA HIS A 25 -14.03 -10.62 -8.01
C HIS A 25 -14.41 -11.68 -9.05
N GLY A 26 -13.56 -11.91 -10.05
CA GLY A 26 -13.76 -12.96 -11.06
C GLY A 26 -13.66 -14.39 -10.51
N GLY A 27 -12.90 -14.61 -9.44
CA GLY A 27 -12.85 -15.90 -8.75
C GLY A 27 -14.01 -16.12 -7.78
N GLN A 28 -14.33 -15.11 -6.98
CA GLN A 28 -15.49 -15.10 -6.08
C GLN A 28 -16.02 -13.67 -5.98
N PRO A 29 -17.29 -13.39 -6.30
CA PRO A 29 -17.82 -12.03 -6.29
C PRO A 29 -17.62 -11.32 -4.95
N ILE A 30 -17.02 -10.14 -5.02
CA ILE A 30 -16.87 -9.22 -3.88
C ILE A 30 -18.21 -8.52 -3.68
N GLY A 31 -18.79 -8.65 -2.49
CA GLY A 31 -20.02 -7.93 -2.11
C GLY A 31 -19.76 -6.72 -1.22
N VAL A 32 -18.64 -6.73 -0.49
CA VAL A 32 -18.22 -5.64 0.40
C VAL A 32 -16.72 -5.41 0.29
N LEU A 33 -16.32 -4.17 0.06
CA LEU A 33 -14.94 -3.70 0.07
C LEU A 33 -14.70 -2.82 1.31
N ILE A 34 -13.70 -3.17 2.10
CA ILE A 34 -13.39 -2.52 3.38
C ILE A 34 -12.02 -1.86 3.27
N HIS A 35 -11.87 -0.62 3.72
CA HIS A 35 -10.56 0.04 3.78
C HIS A 35 -10.44 1.06 4.92
N GLY A 36 -9.19 1.43 5.22
CA GLY A 36 -8.83 2.31 6.33
C GLY A 36 -9.02 3.81 6.13
N GLY A 37 -9.69 4.25 5.06
CA GLY A 37 -9.85 5.67 4.74
C GLY A 37 -8.57 6.39 4.29
N LEU A 38 -7.48 5.68 3.95
CA LEU A 38 -6.30 6.28 3.34
C LEU A 38 -6.56 6.57 1.86
N ALA A 39 -6.41 7.82 1.43
CA ALA A 39 -6.71 8.25 0.06
C ALA A 39 -5.96 7.47 -1.03
N ALA A 40 -4.67 7.19 -0.79
CA ALA A 40 -3.77 6.48 -1.70
C ALA A 40 -4.36 5.15 -2.24
N ILE A 41 -4.99 4.38 -1.35
CA ILE A 41 -5.65 3.12 -1.71
C ILE A 41 -7.16 3.32 -1.90
N GLY A 42 -7.78 4.12 -1.03
CA GLY A 42 -9.22 4.31 -0.94
C GLY A 42 -9.82 4.84 -2.23
N ASN A 43 -9.20 5.81 -2.88
CA ASN A 43 -9.77 6.44 -4.08
C ASN A 43 -9.95 5.42 -5.22
N ALA A 44 -8.92 4.62 -5.51
CA ALA A 44 -8.97 3.60 -6.56
C ALA A 44 -9.92 2.45 -6.19
N ALA A 45 -9.92 2.03 -4.92
CA ALA A 45 -10.79 0.99 -4.40
C ALA A 45 -12.28 1.38 -4.48
N GLU A 46 -12.61 2.60 -4.08
CA GLU A 46 -13.97 3.13 -4.11
C GLU A 46 -14.50 3.34 -5.52
N ALA A 47 -13.65 3.86 -6.43
CA ALA A 47 -14.00 3.99 -7.84
C ALA A 47 -14.33 2.63 -8.46
N TRP A 48 -13.47 1.63 -8.22
CA TRP A 48 -13.71 0.26 -8.67
C TRP A 48 -15.00 -0.32 -8.08
N ALA A 49 -15.24 -0.14 -6.78
CA ALA A 49 -16.43 -0.64 -6.12
C ALA A 49 -17.71 -0.03 -6.69
N ARG A 50 -17.70 1.27 -7.02
CA ARG A 50 -18.83 1.96 -7.65
C ARG A 50 -19.16 1.37 -9.02
N GLU A 51 -18.15 1.08 -9.83
CA GLU A 51 -18.32 0.50 -11.17
C GLU A 51 -18.90 -0.92 -11.12
N HIS A 52 -18.60 -1.68 -10.06
CA HIS A 52 -19.00 -3.07 -9.88
C HIS A 52 -20.20 -3.26 -8.95
N ASN A 53 -20.87 -2.18 -8.53
CA ASN A 53 -21.97 -2.20 -7.56
C ASN A 53 -21.62 -2.92 -6.23
N VAL A 54 -20.40 -2.72 -5.74
CA VAL A 54 -19.90 -3.30 -4.50
C VAL A 54 -20.07 -2.31 -3.35
N HIS A 55 -20.54 -2.77 -2.20
CA HIS A 55 -20.67 -1.92 -1.01
C HIS A 55 -19.30 -1.55 -0.43
N VAL A 56 -19.14 -0.32 0.04
CA VAL A 56 -17.90 0.16 0.67
C VAL A 56 -18.10 0.41 2.15
N VAL A 57 -17.17 -0.07 2.98
CA VAL A 57 -17.08 0.26 4.41
C VAL A 57 -15.74 0.94 4.69
N ARG A 58 -15.81 2.13 5.30
CA ARG A 58 -14.63 2.95 5.63
C ARG A 58 -14.37 2.91 7.12
N TYR A 59 -13.12 2.71 7.51
CA TYR A 59 -12.65 2.82 8.90
C TYR A 59 -11.64 3.96 9.02
N PRO A 60 -12.08 5.24 9.10
CA PRO A 60 -11.17 6.35 9.24
C PRO A 60 -10.44 6.31 10.60
N PRO A 61 -9.12 6.55 10.66
CA PRO A 61 -8.38 6.62 11.92
C PRO A 61 -8.80 7.85 12.74
N ASN A 62 -9.03 7.66 14.05
CA ASN A 62 -9.33 8.75 14.97
C ASN A 62 -8.03 9.40 15.50
N TRP A 63 -7.47 10.31 14.70
CA TRP A 63 -6.25 11.04 15.04
C TRP A 63 -6.40 11.94 16.27
N THR A 64 -7.55 12.59 16.42
CA THR A 64 -7.82 13.53 17.51
C THR A 64 -7.68 12.86 18.87
N LEU A 65 -8.20 11.63 19.02
CA LEU A 65 -8.17 10.92 20.29
C LEU A 65 -6.89 10.10 20.49
N LEU A 66 -6.35 9.50 19.44
CA LEU A 66 -5.34 8.43 19.57
C LEU A 66 -3.95 8.83 19.06
N GLY A 67 -3.82 10.01 18.44
CA GLY A 67 -2.56 10.51 17.90
C GLY A 67 -1.88 9.48 17.00
N ASN A 68 -0.58 9.27 17.21
CA ASN A 68 0.23 8.33 16.43
C ASN A 68 -0.23 6.86 16.50
N ARG A 69 -1.10 6.48 17.44
CA ARG A 69 -1.65 5.12 17.56
C ARG A 69 -2.96 4.95 16.81
N ALA A 70 -3.52 6.01 16.24
CA ALA A 70 -4.84 6.01 15.60
C ALA A 70 -4.95 4.93 14.52
N GLU A 71 -3.93 4.81 13.67
CA GLU A 71 -3.95 3.81 12.59
C GLU A 71 -3.77 2.39 13.10
N ALA A 72 -2.86 2.14 14.03
CA ALA A 72 -2.66 0.80 14.59
C ALA A 72 -3.92 0.31 15.30
N ARG A 73 -4.57 1.17 16.10
CA ARG A 73 -5.84 0.87 16.76
C ARG A 73 -6.97 0.66 15.76
N ARG A 74 -7.07 1.52 14.75
CA ARG A 74 -8.02 1.35 13.66
C ARG A 74 -7.79 0.05 12.90
N ASN A 75 -6.54 -0.34 12.61
CA ASN A 75 -6.20 -1.57 11.90
C ASN A 75 -6.70 -2.80 12.65
N ALA A 76 -6.44 -2.87 13.96
CA ALA A 76 -6.92 -3.96 14.81
C ALA A 76 -8.45 -4.01 14.85
N PHE A 77 -9.09 -2.87 15.14
CA PHE A 77 -10.55 -2.77 15.20
C PHE A 77 -11.21 -3.10 13.86
N MET A 78 -10.68 -2.57 12.76
CA MET A 78 -11.17 -2.83 11.40
C MET A 78 -11.11 -4.31 11.06
N LEU A 79 -10.03 -5.02 11.41
CA LEU A 79 -9.93 -6.45 11.15
C LEU A 79 -10.94 -7.27 11.97
N GLU A 80 -11.11 -6.92 13.24
CA GLU A 80 -12.01 -7.60 14.18
C GLU A 80 -13.50 -7.37 13.85
N ASP A 81 -13.89 -6.11 13.67
CA ASP A 81 -15.27 -5.71 13.42
C ASP A 81 -15.74 -6.11 12.02
N SER A 82 -14.89 -5.89 11.00
CA SER A 82 -15.32 -6.10 9.62
C SER A 82 -15.33 -7.56 9.18
N ARG A 83 -14.64 -8.46 9.91
CA ARG A 83 -14.53 -9.90 9.63
C ARG A 83 -14.36 -10.19 8.13
N PRO A 84 -13.24 -9.76 7.53
CA PRO A 84 -13.03 -9.93 6.10
C PRO A 84 -12.74 -11.38 5.77
N ASP A 85 -13.21 -11.84 4.60
CA ASP A 85 -12.89 -13.18 4.09
C ASP A 85 -11.46 -13.26 3.55
N VAL A 86 -10.92 -12.10 3.13
CA VAL A 86 -9.54 -11.99 2.63
C VAL A 86 -9.00 -10.57 2.86
N LEU A 87 -7.73 -10.50 3.25
CA LEU A 87 -6.93 -9.28 3.27
C LEU A 87 -6.14 -9.18 1.95
N LEU A 88 -6.42 -8.16 1.14
CA LEU A 88 -5.62 -7.76 0.00
C LEU A 88 -4.64 -6.66 0.43
N ALA A 89 -3.36 -7.02 0.56
CA ALA A 89 -2.33 -6.13 1.06
C ALA A 89 -1.38 -5.69 -0.06
N PHE A 90 -1.35 -4.38 -0.31
CA PHE A 90 -0.40 -3.71 -1.18
C PHE A 90 0.87 -3.34 -0.41
N PRO A 91 2.01 -3.16 -1.10
CA PRO A 91 3.23 -2.64 -0.50
C PRO A 91 2.98 -1.43 0.38
N GLY A 92 3.62 -1.41 1.54
CA GLY A 92 3.43 -0.38 2.54
C GLY A 92 4.46 -0.43 3.65
N GLY A 93 4.29 0.44 4.63
CA GLY A 93 5.21 0.54 5.76
C GLY A 93 4.87 -0.41 6.91
N ARG A 94 5.39 -0.08 8.08
CA ARG A 94 5.19 -0.82 9.33
C ARG A 94 3.71 -1.11 9.63
N ASP A 95 2.84 -0.12 9.48
CA ASP A 95 1.39 -0.27 9.77
C ASP A 95 0.73 -1.35 8.91
N THR A 96 1.16 -1.47 7.65
CA THR A 96 0.68 -2.49 6.70
C THR A 96 1.21 -3.87 7.08
N ALA A 97 2.50 -3.98 7.42
CA ALA A 97 3.11 -5.23 7.88
C ALA A 97 2.46 -5.73 9.18
N ASP A 98 2.17 -4.83 10.12
CA ASP A 98 1.48 -5.15 11.36
C ASP A 98 0.05 -5.64 11.11
N LEU A 99 -0.68 -5.04 10.17
CA LEU A 99 -2.01 -5.52 9.78
C LEU A 99 -1.96 -6.92 9.12
N VAL A 100 -0.97 -7.18 8.25
CA VAL A 100 -0.76 -8.51 7.66
C VAL A 100 -0.48 -9.55 8.74
N ARG A 101 0.36 -9.22 9.72
CA ARG A 101 0.64 -10.09 10.86
C ARG A 101 -0.63 -10.39 11.67
N LEU A 102 -1.44 -9.36 11.96
CA LEU A 102 -2.72 -9.53 12.68
C LEU A 102 -3.70 -10.42 11.90
N ALA A 103 -3.82 -10.23 10.58
CA ALA A 103 -4.68 -11.06 9.73
C ALA A 103 -4.26 -12.54 9.75
N ARG A 104 -2.96 -12.82 9.68
CA ARG A 104 -2.44 -14.20 9.79
C ARG A 104 -2.75 -14.82 11.15
N VAL A 105 -2.60 -14.07 12.24
CA VAL A 105 -2.96 -14.54 13.60
C VAL A 105 -4.46 -14.81 13.71
N ALA A 106 -5.29 -13.99 13.07
CA ALA A 106 -6.74 -14.18 13.00
C ALA A 106 -7.19 -15.23 11.96
N ALA A 107 -6.26 -16.01 11.39
CA ALA A 107 -6.50 -17.00 10.34
C ALA A 107 -7.24 -16.44 9.10
N THR A 108 -7.16 -15.13 8.88
CA THR A 108 -7.70 -14.47 7.69
C THR A 108 -6.73 -14.69 6.52
N PRO A 109 -7.19 -15.24 5.39
CA PRO A 109 -6.38 -15.37 4.19
C PRO A 109 -5.77 -14.02 3.75
N VAL A 110 -4.47 -14.01 3.49
CA VAL A 110 -3.76 -12.83 2.99
C VAL A 110 -3.38 -13.03 1.53
N ARG A 111 -3.60 -12.01 0.71
CA ARG A 111 -3.12 -11.89 -0.67
C ARG A 111 -2.19 -10.69 -0.74
N LEU A 112 -0.91 -10.94 -0.97
CA LEU A 112 0.07 -9.89 -1.20
C LEU A 112 -0.01 -9.47 -2.68
N ALA A 113 -0.24 -8.19 -2.93
CA ALA A 113 -0.18 -7.63 -4.26
C ALA A 113 1.29 -7.37 -4.68
N PRO A 114 1.60 -7.38 -5.98
CA PRO A 114 2.95 -7.10 -6.45
C PRO A 114 3.42 -5.70 -6.04
N ALA A 115 4.74 -5.53 -5.92
CA ALA A 115 5.37 -4.22 -5.80
C ALA A 115 4.83 -3.31 -6.92
N GLY A 116 4.31 -2.13 -6.56
CA GLY A 116 3.85 -1.16 -7.54
C GLY A 116 4.98 -0.85 -8.52
N ARG A 117 4.68 -0.62 -9.80
CA ARG A 117 5.69 -0.07 -10.69
C ARG A 117 6.08 1.31 -10.16
N PRO A 118 7.36 1.73 -10.18
CA PRO A 118 7.65 3.15 -10.05
C PRO A 118 6.87 3.86 -11.15
N GLY A 119 5.98 4.78 -10.76
CA GLY A 119 5.13 5.49 -11.71
C GLY A 119 5.95 6.09 -12.85
N CYS A 120 5.42 6.01 -14.07
CA CYS A 120 5.84 6.86 -15.17
C CYS A 120 5.57 8.31 -14.74
N GLY A 121 6.59 8.97 -14.18
CA GLY A 121 6.45 10.25 -13.49
C GLY A 121 7.69 10.71 -12.71
N ALA A 122 8.80 9.98 -12.79
CA ALA A 122 10.12 10.52 -12.47
C ALA A 122 11.03 10.21 -13.66
N GLU A 123 11.11 11.14 -14.60
CA GLU A 123 12.30 11.24 -15.44
C GLU A 123 13.49 11.28 -14.48
N ALA A 124 14.30 10.22 -14.50
CA ALA A 124 15.64 10.30 -14.00
C ALA A 124 16.25 11.50 -14.73
N LYS A 125 16.57 12.57 -14.00
CA LYS A 125 17.44 13.62 -14.53
C LYS A 125 18.76 12.94 -14.87
N SER A 126 18.88 12.48 -16.11
CA SER A 126 20.16 12.23 -16.73
C SER A 126 20.86 13.57 -16.73
N SER A 127 21.81 13.73 -15.82
CA SER A 127 22.80 14.79 -15.86
C SER A 127 23.65 14.55 -17.10
N ASP A 128 23.14 15.00 -18.25
CA ASP A 128 23.94 15.17 -19.46
C ASP A 128 24.15 16.68 -19.61
N SER A 129 25.20 17.17 -18.95
CA SER A 129 25.77 18.48 -19.24
C SER A 129 26.99 18.25 -20.14
N PRO A 130 26.97 18.74 -21.39
CA PRO A 130 28.16 18.74 -22.21
C PRO A 130 29.02 19.97 -21.89
N GLU A 131 30.34 19.75 -21.97
CA GLU A 131 31.44 20.73 -22.06
C GLU A 131 31.80 21.49 -20.76
N GLY A 132 33.03 21.55 -20.27
CA GLY A 132 34.34 21.09 -20.73
C GLY A 132 35.43 21.92 -20.03
N ARG A 133 36.52 21.28 -19.56
CA ARG A 133 37.81 21.85 -19.10
C ARG A 133 37.75 22.71 -17.81
N SER A 134 38.60 22.60 -16.78
CA SER A 134 39.92 22.00 -16.61
C SER A 134 40.36 22.02 -15.11
N ARG A 135 41.37 21.19 -14.77
CA ARG A 135 42.34 21.29 -13.64
C ARG A 135 41.90 20.93 -12.20
N GLY A 136 42.32 19.73 -11.79
CA GLY A 136 43.19 19.42 -10.64
C GLY A 136 42.76 19.79 -9.21
N PHE A 137 42.50 18.77 -8.36
CA PHE A 137 43.25 18.50 -7.12
C PHE A 137 42.77 17.20 -6.44
N SER A 138 43.62 16.65 -5.57
CA SER A 138 43.58 15.28 -5.04
C SER A 138 42.69 15.03 -3.80
N ARG A 139 42.32 13.73 -3.67
CA ARG A 139 42.37 12.85 -2.47
C ARG A 139 41.21 12.77 -1.45
N HIS A 140 40.88 11.50 -1.16
CA HIS A 140 40.19 10.90 0.01
C HIS A 140 38.69 11.18 0.12
N GLY A 141 37.76 10.25 0.35
CA GLY A 141 37.75 8.86 0.79
C GLY A 141 36.43 8.64 1.55
N LEU A 142 35.93 7.39 1.58
CA LEU A 142 34.85 6.84 2.44
C LEU A 142 33.42 6.75 1.87
N THR A 143 33.19 5.59 1.26
CA THR A 143 32.15 4.57 1.60
C THR A 143 30.70 4.98 1.83
N ALA A 144 29.88 4.58 0.85
CA ALA A 144 28.45 4.36 0.96
C ALA A 144 28.13 3.00 1.62
N VAL A 145 27.21 3.01 2.58
CA VAL A 145 26.44 1.85 3.07
C VAL A 145 25.06 2.42 3.43
N GLY A 146 23.91 1.91 3.04
CA GLY A 146 23.53 0.67 2.38
C GLY A 146 22.03 0.54 2.66
N CYS A 147 21.22 0.72 1.63
CA CYS A 147 19.78 0.51 1.66
C CYS A 147 19.54 -0.96 1.29
N SER A 148 18.99 -1.78 2.19
CA SER A 148 18.43 -3.12 1.90
C SER A 148 17.81 -3.71 3.15
N LEU A 149 16.50 -3.93 3.18
CA LEU A 149 15.85 -4.98 3.99
C LEU A 149 14.35 -5.07 3.63
N TRP A 150 14.06 -5.69 2.48
CA TRP A 150 12.78 -6.35 2.17
C TRP A 150 13.12 -7.66 1.45
N ALA A 151 13.33 -8.74 2.20
CA ALA A 151 13.34 -10.11 1.69
C ALA A 151 13.30 -11.10 2.88
N ALA A 152 12.13 -11.73 3.06
CA ALA A 152 11.86 -13.10 3.54
C ALA A 152 10.50 -13.17 4.23
#